data_AF-A0A7Y0C5U2-F1
#
_entry.id   AF-A0A7Y0C5U2-F1
#
_cell.length_a   1.000
_cell.length_b   1.000
_cell.length_c   1.000
_cell.angle_alpha   90.00
_cell.angle_beta   90.00
_cell.angle_gamma   90.00
#
_symmetry.space_group_name_H-M   'P 1'
#
loop_
_entity.id
_entity.type
_entity.pdbx_description
1 polymer ?
#
loop_
_entity_poly.entity_id
_entity_poly.type
_entity_poly.pdbx_seq_one_letter_code
_entity_poly.pdbx_strand_id
1 'polypeptide(L)'
;MDSATVLSKSPRGVDELVQRTGAVPQKLRSVLILVDGKTCYSDLLRKCSFMPQIAEHLTWLLQHGFIEPVPTLSAALPSTNAATATSTEVRSLLSPPRTLSPKNALLELAHELLGVHADAVVQRLQDTADTHDALAQTIERCYRLIRLSIDETKAEQFRKLGSTLLVPSV
;
A
#
# COMPACT_ATOMS: atom_id res chain seq x y z
N MET A 1 23.60 -12.73 1.17
CA MET A 1 22.28 -13.06 1.72
C MET A 1 22.51 -13.80 3.03
N ASP A 2 22.01 -13.26 4.14
CA ASP A 2 22.19 -13.87 5.45
C ASP A 2 21.39 -15.17 5.54
N SER A 3 22.04 -16.25 5.96
CA SER A 3 21.42 -17.57 6.07
C SER A 3 20.24 -17.60 7.05
N ALA A 4 20.26 -16.72 8.05
CA ALA A 4 19.25 -16.61 9.10
C ALA A 4 18.02 -15.77 8.70
N THR A 5 18.01 -15.12 7.53
CA THR A 5 16.90 -14.25 7.11
C THR A 5 15.65 -15.08 6.84
N VAL A 6 14.57 -14.78 7.55
CA VAL A 6 13.26 -15.38 7.30
C VAL A 6 12.65 -14.78 6.04
N LEU A 7 12.16 -15.65 5.15
CA LEU A 7 11.50 -15.22 3.92
C LEU A 7 10.00 -15.45 4.03
N SER A 8 9.24 -14.41 3.69
CA SER A 8 7.78 -14.47 3.58
C SER A 8 7.31 -14.13 2.19
N LYS A 9 6.12 -14.64 1.84
CA LYS A 9 5.42 -14.25 0.62
C LYS A 9 5.00 -12.79 0.76
N SER A 10 5.32 -11.98 -0.25
CA SER A 10 4.81 -10.62 -0.33
C SER A 10 3.34 -10.65 -0.79
N PRO A 11 2.61 -9.52 -0.68
CA PRO A 11 1.26 -9.39 -1.25
C PRO A 11 1.21 -9.73 -2.74
N ARG A 12 2.27 -9.37 -3.50
CA ARG A 12 2.40 -9.66 -4.93
C ARG A 12 2.61 -11.15 -5.20
N GLY A 13 3.34 -11.84 -4.33
CA GLY A 13 3.50 -13.29 -4.38
C GLY A 13 2.19 -14.05 -4.14
N VAL A 14 1.42 -13.59 -3.16
CA VAL A 14 0.09 -14.17 -2.86
C VAL A 14 -0.87 -13.91 -4.02
N ASP A 15 -0.89 -12.69 -4.55
CA ASP A 15 -1.77 -12.29 -5.64
C ASP A 15 -1.48 -13.08 -6.93
N GLU A 16 -0.21 -13.26 -7.31
CA GLU A 16 0.16 -14.10 -8.46
C GLU A 16 -0.26 -15.57 -8.27
N LEU A 17 -0.23 -16.08 -7.04
CA LEU A 17 -0.64 -17.45 -6.76
C LEU A 17 -2.16 -17.64 -6.92
N VAL A 18 -2.94 -16.61 -6.56
CA VAL A 18 -4.40 -16.58 -6.67
C VAL A 18 -4.83 -16.30 -8.11
N GLN A 19 -4.32 -15.24 -8.72
CA GLN A 19 -4.73 -14.79 -10.06
C GLN A 19 -4.12 -15.63 -11.18
N ARG A 20 -3.01 -16.34 -10.91
CA ARG A 20 -2.24 -17.13 -11.90
C ARG A 20 -1.99 -16.34 -13.20
N THR A 21 -1.60 -15.08 -13.03
CA THR A 21 -1.41 -14.08 -14.09
C THR A 21 -0.34 -14.44 -15.12
N GLY A 22 0.44 -15.49 -14.90
CA GLY A 22 1.50 -15.92 -15.82
C GLY A 22 2.84 -15.22 -15.59
N ALA A 23 2.91 -14.25 -14.67
CA ALA A 23 4.11 -13.44 -14.46
C ALA A 23 5.23 -14.21 -13.72
N VAL A 24 4.89 -15.28 -12.99
CA VAL A 24 5.87 -16.16 -12.33
C VAL A 24 5.94 -17.52 -13.03
N PRO A 25 7.11 -17.95 -13.49
CA PRO A 25 7.30 -19.30 -14.05
C PRO A 25 6.81 -20.40 -13.11
N GLN A 26 6.25 -21.48 -13.65
CA GLN A 26 5.63 -22.56 -12.86
C GLN A 26 6.56 -23.13 -11.77
N LYS A 27 7.85 -23.27 -12.06
CA LYS A 27 8.87 -23.71 -11.08
C LYS A 27 9.03 -22.74 -9.90
N LEU A 28 9.04 -21.43 -10.19
CA LEU A 28 9.12 -20.38 -9.19
C LEU A 28 7.85 -20.31 -8.33
N ARG A 29 6.68 -20.61 -8.90
CA ARG A 29 5.44 -20.74 -8.12
C ARG A 29 5.50 -21.90 -7.14
N SER A 30 6.04 -23.05 -7.53
CA SER A 30 6.22 -24.17 -6.59
C SER A 30 7.08 -23.75 -5.40
N VAL A 31 8.19 -23.04 -5.64
CA VAL A 31 9.03 -22.49 -4.56
C VAL A 31 8.25 -21.49 -3.71
N LEU A 32 7.49 -20.58 -4.33
CA LEU A 32 6.68 -19.58 -3.64
C LEU A 32 5.60 -20.21 -2.74
N ILE A 33 4.98 -21.31 -3.17
CA ILE A 33 4.02 -22.07 -2.35
C ILE A 33 4.69 -22.59 -1.07
N LEU A 34 5.94 -23.07 -1.17
CA LEU A 34 6.72 -23.58 -0.03
C LEU A 34 7.22 -22.49 0.92
N VAL A 35 7.15 -21.21 0.54
CA VAL A 35 7.51 -20.10 1.42
C VAL A 35 6.34 -19.81 2.35
N ASP A 36 6.48 -20.21 3.62
CA ASP A 36 5.43 -20.06 4.64
C ASP A 36 5.56 -18.80 5.51
N GLY A 37 6.58 -17.96 5.28
CA GLY A 37 6.83 -16.78 6.13
C GLY A 37 7.46 -17.07 7.48
N LYS A 38 7.81 -18.33 7.74
CA LYS A 38 8.43 -18.78 9.01
C LYS A 38 9.81 -19.41 8.82
N THR A 39 10.18 -19.70 7.56
CA THR A 39 11.38 -20.46 7.23
C THR A 39 12.51 -19.51 6.81
N CYS A 40 13.72 -19.74 7.32
CA CYS A 40 14.89 -18.97 6.93
C CYS A 40 15.46 -19.41 5.58
N TYR A 41 16.25 -18.53 4.95
CA TYR A 41 16.88 -18.77 3.65
C TYR A 41 17.63 -20.10 3.60
N SER A 42 18.44 -20.42 4.61
CA SER A 42 19.17 -21.70 4.66
C SER A 42 18.26 -22.92 4.81
N ASP A 43 17.15 -22.81 5.55
CA ASP A 43 16.20 -23.92 5.67
C ASP A 43 15.37 -24.11 4.41
N LEU A 44 15.04 -23.03 3.69
CA LEU A 44 14.39 -23.13 2.38
C LEU A 44 15.32 -23.82 1.37
N LEU A 45 16.60 -23.47 1.35
CA LEU A 45 17.62 -24.17 0.55
C LEU A 45 17.70 -25.66 0.88
N ARG A 46 17.66 -26.02 2.17
CA ARG A 46 17.72 -27.41 2.62
C ARG A 46 16.43 -28.18 2.29
N LYS A 47 15.26 -27.58 2.50
CA LYS A 47 13.95 -28.16 2.18
C LYS A 47 13.75 -28.34 0.67
N CYS A 48 14.28 -27.42 -0.12
CA CYS A 48 14.20 -27.44 -1.57
C CYS A 48 15.47 -27.96 -2.24
N SER A 49 16.29 -28.76 -1.53
CA SER A 49 17.53 -29.33 -2.07
C SER A 49 17.31 -30.23 -3.29
N PHE A 50 16.08 -30.71 -3.49
CA PHE A 50 15.66 -31.47 -4.66
C PHE A 50 15.48 -30.61 -5.92
N MET A 51 15.43 -29.27 -5.79
CA MET A 51 15.36 -28.36 -6.93
C MET A 51 16.73 -27.80 -7.29
N PRO A 52 17.23 -28.01 -8.51
CA PRO A 52 18.42 -27.34 -8.98
C PRO A 52 18.19 -25.83 -9.02
N GLN A 53 19.23 -25.04 -8.71
CA GLN A 53 19.21 -23.58 -8.76
C GLN A 53 18.22 -22.90 -7.79
N ILE A 54 17.79 -23.57 -6.70
CA ILE A 54 16.88 -22.96 -5.72
C ILE A 54 17.37 -21.59 -5.21
N ALA A 55 18.68 -21.42 -5.05
CA ALA A 55 19.29 -20.15 -4.65
C ALA A 55 18.98 -19.01 -5.63
N GLU A 56 19.08 -19.27 -6.94
CA GLU A 56 18.75 -18.31 -8.00
C GLU A 56 17.24 -18.03 -8.03
N HIS A 57 16.42 -19.07 -7.81
CA HIS A 57 14.97 -18.94 -7.79
C HIS A 57 14.50 -18.04 -6.64
N LEU A 58 15.04 -18.22 -5.43
CA LEU A 58 14.75 -17.35 -4.29
C LEU A 58 15.24 -15.93 -4.54
N THR A 59 16.42 -15.77 -5.14
CA THR A 59 16.97 -14.45 -5.49
C THR A 59 16.07 -13.73 -6.50
N TRP A 60 15.59 -14.43 -7.52
CA TRP A 60 14.68 -13.89 -8.51
C TRP A 60 13.34 -13.49 -7.88
N LEU A 61 12.75 -14.34 -7.04
CA LEU A 61 11.50 -14.02 -6.33
C LEU A 61 11.66 -12.77 -5.45
N LEU A 62 12.82 -12.59 -4.83
CA LEU A 62 13.13 -11.43 -4.00
C LEU A 62 13.29 -10.16 -4.85
N GLN A 63 14.07 -10.23 -5.92
CA GLN A 63 14.31 -9.12 -6.85
C GLN A 63 13.02 -8.63 -7.52
N HIS A 64 12.14 -9.56 -7.89
CA HIS A 64 10.86 -9.24 -8.48
C HIS A 64 9.76 -8.94 -7.43
N GLY A 65 10.08 -8.97 -6.14
CA GLY A 65 9.19 -8.58 -5.06
C GLY A 65 8.03 -9.55 -4.81
N PHE A 66 8.19 -10.83 -5.14
CA PHE A 66 7.22 -11.90 -4.81
C PHE A 66 7.45 -12.50 -3.42
N ILE A 67 8.69 -12.40 -2.91
CA ILE A 67 9.02 -12.70 -1.52
C ILE A 67 9.71 -11.48 -0.90
N GLU A 68 9.61 -11.37 0.41
CA GLU A 68 10.25 -10.31 1.19
C GLU A 68 10.98 -10.88 2.41
N PRO A 69 12.11 -10.28 2.80
CA PRO A 69 12.81 -10.66 4.01
C PRO A 69 12.04 -10.10 5.20
N VAL A 70 11.59 -10.98 6.09
CA VAL A 70 10.99 -10.58 7.35
C VAL A 70 12.14 -10.27 8.31
N PRO A 71 12.27 -9.02 8.81
CA PRO A 71 13.23 -8.71 9.84
C PRO A 71 12.79 -9.43 11.12
N THR A 72 13.34 -10.62 11.34
CA THR A 72 13.25 -11.25 12.65
C THR A 72 14.14 -10.45 13.58
N LEU A 73 13.54 -9.93 14.66
CA LEU A 73 14.21 -9.18 15.73
C LEU A 73 15.23 -10.03 16.54
N SER A 74 15.77 -11.10 15.95
CA SER A 74 16.69 -12.04 16.58
C SER A 74 18.01 -12.12 15.82
N ALA A 75 18.64 -10.97 15.65
CA ALA A 75 20.08 -10.87 15.52
C ALA A 75 20.48 -9.54 16.19
N ALA A 76 20.64 -9.59 17.51
CA ALA A 76 21.31 -8.55 18.25
C ALA A 76 22.74 -8.39 17.68
N LEU A 77 22.99 -7.24 17.05
CA LEU A 77 24.03 -6.24 17.38
C LEU A 77 24.15 -5.25 16.21
N PRO A 78 23.82 -3.95 16.38
CA PRO A 78 24.14 -2.94 15.39
C PRO A 78 25.57 -2.45 15.63
N SER A 79 26.49 -2.74 14.72
CA SER A 79 27.74 -2.00 14.59
C SER A 79 27.60 -0.95 13.49
N THR A 80 27.26 0.25 13.95
CA THR A 80 27.68 1.59 13.54
C THR A 80 28.08 1.88 12.07
N ASN A 81 27.43 2.93 11.55
CA ASN A 81 27.82 3.89 10.51
C ASN A 81 27.85 3.44 9.03
N ALA A 82 27.02 4.10 8.21
CA ALA A 82 27.45 5.33 7.55
C ALA A 82 26.24 6.09 6.98
N ALA A 83 26.06 7.31 7.46
CA ALA A 83 25.12 8.29 6.96
C ALA A 83 25.69 8.98 5.72
N THR A 84 24.93 8.98 4.62
CA THR A 84 24.95 10.00 3.56
C THR A 84 23.78 9.74 2.61
N ALA A 85 22.78 10.62 2.62
CA ALA A 85 22.22 11.28 1.44
C ALA A 85 20.87 11.96 1.79
N THR A 86 20.92 13.29 1.76
CA THR A 86 19.88 14.19 1.25
C THR A 86 18.46 14.05 1.80
N SER A 87 18.17 14.89 2.80
CA SER A 87 16.83 15.32 3.19
C SER A 87 16.10 15.99 2.03
N THR A 88 15.31 15.22 1.27
CA THR A 88 14.04 15.63 0.65
C THR A 88 13.28 14.35 0.42
N GLU A 89 12.40 13.97 1.36
CA GLU A 89 11.10 13.34 1.09
C GLU A 89 10.51 12.74 2.38
N VAL A 90 9.35 13.30 2.75
CA VAL A 90 8.19 12.63 3.35
C VAL A 90 8.46 11.51 4.36
N ARG A 91 8.70 11.93 5.60
CA ARG A 91 8.52 11.08 6.78
C ARG A 91 7.06 11.12 7.24
N SER A 92 6.30 10.11 6.83
CA SER A 92 5.19 9.46 7.56
C SER A 92 4.59 8.44 6.59
N LEU A 93 5.03 7.18 6.54
CA LEU A 93 4.79 6.10 7.50
C LEU A 93 3.37 6.12 8.07
N LEU A 94 2.64 5.03 7.78
CA LEU A 94 1.31 4.61 8.27
C LEU A 94 0.14 4.94 7.35
N SER A 95 -0.24 3.99 6.48
CA SER A 95 -1.65 3.72 6.23
C SER A 95 -1.88 2.23 5.87
N PRO A 96 -2.92 1.60 6.44
CA PRO A 96 -3.15 0.15 6.48
C PRO A 96 -3.94 -0.30 5.23
N PRO A 97 -4.51 -1.53 5.15
CA PRO A 97 -4.90 -2.15 3.88
C PRO A 97 -6.02 -1.38 3.18
N ARG A 98 -5.94 -1.43 1.86
CA ARG A 98 -6.82 -0.85 0.85
C ARG A 98 -8.27 -1.31 1.01
N THR A 99 -8.97 -0.82 2.03
CA THR A 99 -10.44 -0.76 2.05
C THR A 99 -10.83 0.48 1.24
N LEU A 100 -11.74 0.35 0.27
CA LEU A 100 -12.38 1.49 -0.41
C LEU A 100 -13.20 2.26 0.65
N SER A 101 -12.54 3.08 1.46
CA SER A 101 -13.23 3.93 2.43
C SER A 101 -13.86 5.10 1.66
N PRO A 102 -15.13 5.46 1.93
CA PRO A 102 -15.81 6.56 1.24
C PRO A 102 -15.04 7.89 1.35
N LYS A 103 -14.28 8.04 2.44
CA LYS A 103 -13.33 9.13 2.66
C LYS A 103 -12.24 9.22 1.58
N ASN A 104 -11.67 8.09 1.17
CA ASN A 104 -10.59 8.08 0.18
C ASN A 104 -11.10 8.44 -1.23
N ALA A 105 -12.31 7.98 -1.58
CA ALA A 105 -12.98 8.38 -2.80
C ALA A 105 -13.27 9.89 -2.84
N LEU A 106 -13.66 10.48 -1.72
CA LEU A 106 -13.85 11.92 -1.60
C LEU A 106 -12.53 12.72 -1.73
N LEU A 107 -11.41 12.16 -1.25
CA LEU A 107 -10.08 12.79 -1.38
C LEU A 107 -9.58 12.80 -2.82
N GLU A 108 -9.78 11.71 -3.57
CA GLU A 108 -9.47 11.70 -5.00
C GLU A 108 -10.34 12.70 -5.77
N LEU A 109 -11.64 12.75 -5.45
CA LEU A 109 -12.57 13.67 -6.08
C LEU A 109 -12.23 15.15 -5.82
N ALA A 110 -11.74 15.46 -4.62
CA ALA A 110 -11.23 16.78 -4.28
C ALA A 110 -10.02 17.14 -5.16
N HIS A 111 -9.06 16.23 -5.32
CA HIS A 111 -7.90 16.46 -6.18
C HIS A 111 -8.28 16.60 -7.65
N GLU A 112 -9.25 15.82 -8.14
CA GLU A 112 -9.66 15.85 -9.54
C GLU A 112 -10.38 17.15 -9.92
N LEU A 113 -11.29 17.65 -9.06
CA LEU A 113 -12.06 18.87 -9.33
C LEU A 113 -11.26 20.16 -9.05
N LEU A 114 -10.49 20.18 -7.96
CA LEU A 114 -9.80 21.38 -7.48
C LEU A 114 -8.32 21.44 -7.89
N GLY A 115 -7.71 20.31 -8.21
CA GLY A 115 -6.29 20.22 -8.56
C GLY A 115 -5.41 20.79 -7.45
N VAL A 116 -4.59 21.76 -7.82
CA VAL A 116 -3.60 22.41 -6.93
C VAL A 116 -4.19 23.15 -5.72
N HIS A 117 -5.51 23.43 -5.74
CA HIS A 117 -6.20 24.08 -4.62
C HIS A 117 -6.94 23.09 -3.70
N ALA A 118 -6.80 21.79 -3.94
CA ALA A 118 -7.46 20.76 -3.16
C ALA A 118 -6.90 20.62 -1.74
N ASP A 119 -5.69 21.11 -1.48
CA ASP A 119 -4.93 20.85 -0.25
C ASP A 119 -5.72 21.17 1.04
N ALA A 120 -6.36 22.34 1.10
CA ALA A 120 -7.18 22.75 2.25
C ALA A 120 -8.45 21.90 2.44
N VAL A 121 -9.00 21.37 1.34
CA VAL A 121 -10.18 20.49 1.33
C VAL A 121 -9.77 19.07 1.74
N VAL A 122 -8.67 18.59 1.18
CA VAL A 122 -8.06 17.27 1.45
C VAL A 122 -7.67 17.16 2.91
N GLN A 123 -6.99 18.17 3.46
CA GLN A 123 -6.59 18.17 4.87
C GLN A 123 -7.82 18.14 5.79
N ARG A 124 -8.86 18.93 5.50
CA ARG A 124 -10.13 18.89 6.26
C ARG A 124 -10.82 17.54 6.21
N LEU A 125 -10.83 16.90 5.04
CA LEU A 125 -11.39 15.57 4.91
C LEU A 125 -10.57 14.57 5.72
N GLN A 126 -9.24 14.63 5.68
CA GLN A 126 -8.35 13.76 6.45
C GLN A 126 -8.53 13.89 7.97
N ASP A 127 -8.68 15.11 8.48
CA ASP A 127 -8.92 15.41 9.90
C ASP A 127 -10.32 14.99 10.39
N THR A 128 -11.25 14.68 9.48
CA THR A 128 -12.62 14.29 9.81
C THR A 128 -12.75 12.79 10.06
N ALA A 129 -13.59 12.39 11.02
CA ALA A 129 -13.89 10.99 11.29
C ALA A 129 -14.57 10.30 10.09
N ASP A 130 -14.27 9.01 9.89
CA ASP A 130 -14.85 8.12 8.85
C ASP A 130 -16.31 7.73 9.14
N THR A 131 -17.12 8.65 9.66
CA THR A 131 -18.55 8.47 9.90
C THR A 131 -19.35 9.17 8.80
N HIS A 132 -20.42 8.53 8.32
CA HIS A 132 -21.28 9.06 7.24
C HIS A 132 -21.72 10.52 7.49
N ASP A 133 -22.22 10.81 8.69
CA ASP A 133 -22.67 12.15 9.08
C ASP A 133 -21.52 13.18 9.10
N ALA A 134 -20.36 12.78 9.63
CA ALA A 134 -19.16 13.63 9.69
C ALA A 134 -18.61 13.96 8.28
N LEU A 135 -18.65 12.98 7.37
CA LEU A 135 -18.27 13.16 5.97
C LEU A 135 -19.27 14.08 5.25
N ALA A 136 -20.57 13.91 5.45
CA ALA A 136 -21.61 14.77 4.87
C ALA A 136 -21.44 16.24 5.32
N GLN A 137 -21.24 16.48 6.62
CA GLN A 137 -20.97 17.82 7.14
C GLN A 137 -19.69 18.44 6.56
N THR A 138 -18.67 17.62 6.33
CA THR A 138 -17.40 18.07 5.78
C THR A 138 -17.52 18.43 4.30
N ILE A 139 -18.31 17.68 3.53
CA ILE A 139 -18.64 18.01 2.13
C ILE A 139 -19.31 19.38 2.05
N GLU A 140 -20.29 19.67 2.90
CA GLU A 140 -20.98 20.98 2.94
C GLU A 140 -20.05 22.13 3.38
N ARG A 141 -19.08 21.87 4.26
CA ARG A 141 -18.04 22.84 4.64
C ARG A 141 -17.08 23.11 3.48
N CYS A 142 -16.70 22.07 2.74
CA CYS A 142 -15.83 22.19 1.57
C CYS A 142 -16.56 22.89 0.42
N TYR A 143 -17.81 22.54 0.14
CA TYR A 143 -18.68 23.23 -0.84
C TYR A 143 -18.65 24.75 -0.64
N ARG A 144 -18.92 25.23 0.59
CA ARG A 144 -18.89 26.66 0.89
C ARG A 144 -17.52 27.30 0.66
N LEU A 145 -16.45 26.61 1.04
CA LEU A 145 -15.08 27.09 0.85
C LEU A 145 -14.74 27.22 -0.64
N ILE A 146 -15.06 26.21 -1.44
CA ILE A 146 -14.80 26.16 -2.88
C ILE A 146 -15.62 27.22 -3.61
N ARG A 147 -16.90 27.36 -3.25
CA ARG A 147 -17.79 28.38 -3.83
C ARG A 147 -17.30 29.80 -3.56
N LEU A 148 -16.74 30.06 -2.37
CA LEU A 148 -16.22 31.37 -1.99
C LEU A 148 -14.82 31.66 -2.55
N SER A 149 -14.00 30.62 -2.75
CA SER A 149 -12.56 30.80 -3.02
C SER A 149 -12.17 30.48 -4.46
N ILE A 150 -12.94 29.65 -5.17
CA ILE A 150 -12.57 29.09 -6.48
C ILE A 150 -13.69 29.32 -7.49
N ASP A 151 -14.78 28.56 -7.40
CA ASP A 151 -15.86 28.56 -8.40
C ASP A 151 -17.11 27.83 -7.88
N GLU A 152 -18.29 28.40 -8.17
CA GLU A 152 -19.58 27.83 -7.76
C GLU A 152 -19.93 26.52 -8.49
N THR A 153 -19.58 26.41 -9.78
CA THR A 153 -19.83 25.22 -10.60
C THR A 153 -19.03 24.02 -10.07
N LYS A 154 -17.75 24.24 -9.78
CA LYS A 154 -16.88 23.20 -9.20
C LYS A 154 -17.34 22.79 -7.81
N ALA A 155 -17.82 23.74 -7.00
CA ALA A 155 -18.37 23.45 -5.68
C ALA A 155 -19.58 22.52 -5.80
N GLU A 156 -20.53 22.83 -6.68
CA GLU A 156 -21.72 22.00 -6.92
C GLU A 156 -21.37 20.59 -7.40
N GLN A 157 -20.39 20.47 -8.30
CA GLN A 157 -19.88 19.16 -8.76
C GLN A 157 -19.29 18.35 -7.60
N PHE A 158 -18.48 18.97 -6.75
CA PHE A 158 -17.89 18.32 -5.58
C PHE A 158 -18.97 17.81 -4.62
N ARG A 159 -19.97 18.65 -4.32
CA ARG A 159 -21.10 18.29 -3.45
C ARG A 159 -21.93 17.16 -4.04
N LYS A 160 -22.29 17.25 -5.32
CA LYS A 160 -23.12 16.25 -6.00
C LYS A 160 -22.46 14.89 -6.00
N LEU A 161 -21.21 14.81 -6.45
CA LEU A 161 -20.48 13.55 -6.52
C LEU A 161 -20.15 13.00 -5.13
N GLY A 162 -19.78 13.87 -4.19
CA GLY A 162 -19.56 13.48 -2.80
C GLY A 162 -20.82 12.92 -2.12
N SER A 163 -21.98 13.52 -2.38
CA SER A 163 -23.25 12.99 -1.86
C SER A 163 -23.61 11.63 -2.48
N THR A 164 -23.37 11.43 -3.77
CA THR A 164 -23.57 10.15 -4.46
C THR A 164 -22.71 9.04 -3.86
N LEU A 165 -21.45 9.35 -3.52
CA LEU A 165 -20.53 8.43 -2.87
C LEU A 165 -20.96 8.02 -1.44
N LEU A 166 -21.78 8.85 -0.79
CA LEU A 166 -22.33 8.59 0.54
C LEU A 166 -23.66 7.83 0.51
N VAL A 167 -24.35 7.71 -0.63
CA VAL A 167 -25.59 6.94 -0.69
C VAL A 167 -25.25 5.45 -0.68
N PRO A 168 -25.74 4.64 0.29
CA PRO A 168 -25.59 3.20 0.21
C PRO A 168 -26.34 2.72 -1.03
N SER A 169 -25.64 2.06 -1.96
CA SER A 169 -26.29 1.36 -3.06
C SER A 169 -27.29 0.37 -2.46
N VAL A 170 -28.58 0.64 -2.70
CA VAL A 170 -29.72 -0.18 -2.29
C VAL A 170 -29.69 -1.52 -3.01
#